data_AF-A0A956IYU3-F1
#
_entry.id   AF-A0A956IYU3-F1
#
_cell.length_a   1.000
_cell.length_b   1.000
_cell.length_c   1.000
_cell.angle_alpha   90.00
_cell.angle_beta   90.00
_cell.angle_gamma   90.00
#
_symmetry.space_group_name_H-M   'P 1'
#
loop_
_entity.id
_entity.type
_entity.pdbx_description
1 polymer ?
#
loop_
_entity_poly.entity_id
_entity_poly.type
_entity_poly.pdbx_seq_one_letter_code
_entity_poly.pdbx_strand_id
1 'polypeptide(L)'
;MSSPAPPDRGRRAPGRRPPVARFGQITQSECMRCGACCCNPASNAAEGFAGWVEVGEREPLLADERLVRRLVVRDEEGVAHLRLDPSGRCLALRGRLGVRVECTIYKIRPHPCRAVLAGSEECLRARAERGIV
;
A
#
# COMPACT_ATOMS: atom_id res chain seq x y z
N MET A 1 -65.61 31.82 21.95
CA MET A 1 -65.02 31.51 20.63
C MET A 1 -63.53 31.31 20.84
N SER A 2 -63.12 30.08 21.13
CA SER A 2 -61.75 29.74 21.54
C SER A 2 -60.97 29.23 20.33
N SER A 3 -59.91 29.93 19.95
CA SER A 3 -59.01 29.54 18.86
C SER A 3 -58.24 28.26 19.21
N PRO A 4 -57.95 27.36 18.24
CA PRO A 4 -57.10 26.20 18.48
C PRO A 4 -55.62 26.58 18.44
N ALA A 5 -54.84 25.94 19.32
CA ALA A 5 -53.39 26.07 19.38
C ALA A 5 -52.70 25.45 18.14
N PRO A 6 -51.53 25.97 17.72
CA PRO A 6 -50.79 25.42 16.58
C PRO A 6 -50.18 24.04 16.90
N PRO A 7 -49.94 23.19 15.89
CA PRO A 7 -49.40 21.86 16.10
C PRO A 7 -47.93 21.89 16.54
N ASP A 8 -47.63 21.03 17.52
CA ASP A 8 -46.32 20.80 18.12
C ASP A 8 -45.32 20.33 17.06
N ARG A 9 -44.33 21.18 16.74
CA ARG A 9 -43.21 20.83 15.88
C ARG A 9 -42.25 19.97 16.70
N GLY A 10 -42.54 18.68 16.75
CA GLY A 10 -41.75 17.67 17.43
C GLY A 10 -40.25 17.84 17.17
N ARG A 11 -39.49 17.97 18.26
CA ARG A 11 -38.02 17.98 18.25
C ARG A 11 -37.52 16.73 17.53
N ARG A 12 -36.85 16.94 16.39
CA ARG A 12 -36.11 15.89 15.68
C ARG A 12 -35.00 15.39 16.61
N ALA A 13 -35.08 14.13 17.03
CA ALA A 13 -33.99 13.47 17.74
C ALA A 13 -32.70 13.57 16.89
N PRO A 14 -31.51 13.76 17.48
CA PRO A 14 -30.27 13.73 16.73
C PRO A 14 -30.14 12.34 16.12
N GLY A 15 -30.32 12.26 14.80
CA GLY A 15 -30.17 11.03 14.04
C GLY A 15 -28.79 10.46 14.35
N ARG A 16 -28.75 9.23 14.87
CA ARG A 16 -27.51 8.45 14.96
C ARG A 16 -26.87 8.48 13.58
N ARG A 17 -25.68 9.07 13.49
CA ARG A 17 -24.85 8.96 12.29
C ARG A 17 -24.70 7.46 11.98
N PRO A 18 -24.98 7.01 10.74
CA PRO A 18 -24.71 5.63 10.39
C PRO A 18 -23.22 5.35 10.65
N PRO A 19 -22.84 4.14 11.08
CA PRO A 19 -21.44 3.80 11.22
C PRO A 19 -20.79 3.99 9.85
N VAL A 20 -19.84 4.91 9.75
CA VAL A 20 -18.91 4.95 8.62
C VAL A 20 -18.35 3.53 8.50
N ALA A 21 -18.48 2.94 7.31
CA ALA A 21 -17.93 1.62 7.05
C ALA A 21 -16.47 1.62 7.54
N ARG A 22 -16.17 0.79 8.54
CA ARG A 22 -14.80 0.59 8.99
C ARG A 22 -14.06 -0.04 7.81
N PHE A 23 -13.46 0.77 6.95
CA PHE A 23 -12.39 0.33 6.09
C PHE A 23 -11.39 -0.38 7.01
N GLY A 24 -11.19 -1.68 6.75
CA GLY A 24 -10.51 -2.59 7.66
C GLY A 24 -9.22 -1.97 8.17
N GLN A 25 -9.11 -1.84 9.49
CA GLN A 25 -7.94 -1.26 10.13
C GLN A 25 -6.78 -2.26 10.02
N ILE A 26 -6.17 -2.37 8.84
CA ILE A 26 -4.96 -3.16 8.65
C ILE A 26 -3.87 -2.50 9.49
N THR A 27 -3.50 -3.17 10.57
CA THR A 27 -2.47 -2.73 11.51
C THR A 27 -1.07 -2.84 10.88
N GLN A 28 -0.09 -2.10 11.40
CA GLN A 28 1.30 -2.25 10.94
C GLN A 28 1.82 -3.70 11.10
N SER A 29 1.34 -4.42 12.12
CA SER A 29 1.60 -5.85 12.32
C SER A 29 1.08 -6.72 11.16
N GLU A 30 -0.03 -6.35 10.54
CA GLU A 30 -0.56 -7.07 9.37
C GLU A 30 0.20 -6.73 8.09
N CYS A 31 0.78 -5.53 7.98
CA CYS A 31 1.72 -5.21 6.90
C CYS A 31 2.99 -6.06 6.97
N MET A 32 3.52 -6.30 8.18
CA MET A 32 4.63 -7.23 8.42
C MET A 32 4.22 -8.72 8.31
N ARG A 33 2.93 -9.00 8.11
CA ARG A 33 2.42 -10.36 7.89
C ARG A 33 2.19 -10.67 6.41
N CYS A 34 1.64 -9.71 5.64
CA CYS A 34 1.25 -9.96 4.25
C CYS A 34 2.38 -9.79 3.23
N GLY A 35 3.06 -8.64 3.21
CA GLY A 35 4.07 -8.30 2.18
C GLY A 35 3.53 -8.13 0.76
N ALA A 36 2.22 -8.05 0.58
CA ALA A 36 1.57 -8.15 -0.73
C ALA A 36 1.97 -7.03 -1.72
N CYS A 37 2.19 -5.81 -1.22
CA CYS A 37 2.62 -4.66 -2.02
C CYS A 37 4.08 -4.72 -2.47
N CYS A 38 4.86 -5.68 -1.97
CA CYS A 38 6.26 -5.88 -2.35
C CYS A 38 6.43 -6.82 -3.55
N CYS A 39 5.38 -7.03 -4.34
CA CYS A 39 5.44 -7.80 -5.58
C CYS A 39 4.91 -6.93 -6.74
N ASN A 40 5.41 -7.19 -7.95
CA ASN A 40 4.96 -6.54 -9.17
C ASN A 40 3.44 -6.75 -9.34
N PRO A 41 2.65 -5.70 -9.61
CA PRO A 41 1.26 -5.90 -10.00
C PRO A 41 1.17 -6.70 -11.30
N ALA A 42 0.13 -7.51 -11.44
CA ALA A 42 -0.09 -8.30 -12.65
C ALA A 42 -0.21 -7.42 -13.91
N SER A 43 -0.79 -6.22 -13.79
CA SER A 43 -0.91 -5.26 -14.89
C SER A 43 0.45 -4.79 -15.40
N ASN A 44 1.37 -4.45 -14.49
CA ASN A 44 2.71 -3.99 -14.86
C ASN A 44 3.55 -5.11 -15.47
N ALA A 45 3.43 -6.34 -14.95
CA ALA A 45 4.07 -7.52 -15.52
C ALA A 45 3.53 -7.84 -16.93
N ALA A 46 2.22 -7.66 -17.17
CA ALA A 46 1.60 -7.89 -18.48
C ALA A 46 2.10 -6.91 -19.56
N GLU A 47 2.51 -5.72 -19.16
CA GLU A 47 3.13 -4.72 -20.05
C GLU A 47 4.64 -4.96 -20.26
N GLY A 48 5.21 -6.00 -19.64
CA GLY A 48 6.62 -6.36 -19.81
C GLY A 48 7.58 -5.61 -18.88
N PHE A 49 7.09 -4.81 -17.94
CA PHE A 49 7.94 -4.06 -17.03
C PHE A 49 8.53 -4.95 -15.92
N ALA A 50 9.86 -5.06 -15.93
CA ALA A 50 10.63 -5.77 -14.90
C ALA A 50 10.85 -4.93 -13.61
N GLY A 51 10.71 -3.61 -13.71
CA GLY A 51 10.66 -2.67 -12.58
C GLY A 51 9.23 -2.18 -12.34
N TRP A 52 8.89 -1.88 -11.09
CA TRP A 52 7.55 -1.34 -10.73
C TRP A 52 7.64 -0.10 -9.84
N VAL A 53 8.66 -0.04 -8.97
CA VAL A 53 8.82 1.08 -8.05
C VAL A 53 9.97 1.93 -8.53
N GLU A 54 9.64 3.08 -9.10
CA GLU A 54 10.62 4.13 -9.36
C GLU A 54 11.25 4.62 -8.04
N VAL A 55 12.56 4.81 -8.07
CA VAL A 55 13.37 5.34 -6.97
C VAL A 55 13.82 6.74 -7.38
N GLY A 56 13.15 7.75 -6.83
CA GLY A 56 13.50 9.15 -7.08
C GLY A 56 14.95 9.45 -6.72
N GLU A 57 15.56 10.39 -7.44
CA GLU A 57 17.00 10.69 -7.38
C GLU A 57 17.52 11.10 -5.99
N ARG A 58 16.62 11.59 -5.12
CA ARG A 58 16.95 12.07 -3.76
C ARG A 58 16.57 11.08 -2.66
N GLU A 59 16.19 9.85 -3.00
CA GLU A 59 15.82 8.85 -2.01
C GLU A 59 17.04 8.36 -1.22
N PRO A 60 16.96 8.21 0.12
CA PRO A 60 18.09 7.78 0.95
C PRO A 60 18.67 6.42 0.56
N LEU A 61 17.88 5.56 -0.09
CA LEU A 61 18.32 4.29 -0.65
C LEU A 61 19.51 4.45 -1.61
N LEU A 62 19.58 5.56 -2.35
CA LEU A 62 20.61 5.80 -3.34
C LEU A 62 21.95 6.25 -2.74
N ALA A 63 21.97 6.63 -1.46
CA ALA A 63 23.19 7.05 -0.76
C ALA A 63 24.07 5.87 -0.31
N ASP A 64 23.54 4.64 -0.28
CA ASP A 64 24.27 3.44 0.11
C ASP A 64 24.59 2.58 -1.13
N GLU A 65 25.86 2.58 -1.54
CA GLU A 65 26.32 1.81 -2.71
C GLU A 65 26.02 0.31 -2.62
N ARG A 66 26.04 -0.28 -1.41
CA ARG A 66 25.75 -1.71 -1.23
C ARG A 66 24.29 -1.99 -1.48
N LEU A 67 23.40 -1.08 -1.05
CA LEU A 67 21.97 -1.18 -1.33
C LEU A 67 21.68 -0.94 -2.81
N VAL A 68 22.30 0.08 -3.43
CA VAL A 68 22.17 0.35 -4.87
C VAL A 68 22.54 -0.89 -5.69
N ARG A 69 23.73 -1.47 -5.45
CA ARG A 69 24.19 -2.67 -6.17
C ARG A 69 23.23 -3.86 -6.03
N ARG A 70 22.59 -4.02 -4.87
CA ARG A 70 21.72 -5.16 -4.56
C ARG A 70 20.27 -4.97 -4.96
N LEU A 71 19.74 -3.75 -4.84
CA LEU A 71 18.30 -3.48 -4.81
C LEU A 71 17.85 -2.51 -5.89
N VAL A 72 18.74 -1.91 -6.67
CA VAL A 72 18.39 -0.95 -7.71
C VAL A 72 18.76 -1.49 -9.08
N VAL A 73 17.84 -1.38 -10.03
CA VAL A 73 18.09 -1.53 -11.47
C VAL A 73 17.82 -0.20 -12.14
N ARG A 74 18.36 0.01 -13.33
CA ARG A 74 18.01 1.15 -14.17
C ARG A 74 17.42 0.63 -15.47
N ASP A 75 16.39 1.29 -15.98
CA ASP A 75 15.86 1.02 -17.31
C ASP A 75 16.75 1.63 -18.41
N GLU A 76 16.29 1.56 -19.66
CA GLU A 76 17.02 2.04 -20.83
C GLU A 76 17.20 3.57 -20.79
N GLU A 77 16.27 4.28 -20.16
CA GLU A 77 16.29 5.72 -19.92
C GLU A 77 17.15 6.12 -18.71
N GLY A 78 17.68 5.13 -17.98
CA GLY A 78 18.52 5.35 -16.80
C GLY A 78 17.75 5.63 -15.51
N VAL A 79 16.41 5.56 -15.53
CA VAL A 79 15.54 5.75 -14.37
C VAL A 79 15.73 4.59 -13.41
N ALA A 80 15.91 4.90 -12.13
CA ALA A 80 16.16 3.90 -11.11
C ALA A 80 14.85 3.24 -10.64
N HIS A 81 14.85 1.91 -10.54
CA HIS A 81 13.74 1.12 -10.03
C HIS A 81 14.20 0.13 -8.96
N LEU A 82 13.30 -0.25 -8.06
CA LEU A 82 13.56 -1.37 -7.16
C LEU A 82 13.68 -2.67 -7.95
N ARG A 83 14.74 -3.42 -7.66
CA ARG A 83 15.02 -4.72 -8.26
C ARG A 83 14.04 -5.77 -7.75
N LEU A 84 13.43 -6.47 -8.69
CA LEU A 84 12.57 -7.62 -8.45
C LEU A 84 13.32 -8.91 -8.81
N ASP A 85 12.95 -10.03 -8.19
CA ASP A 85 13.34 -11.36 -8.64
C ASP A 85 12.48 -11.81 -9.85
N PRO A 86 12.78 -12.94 -10.50
CA PRO A 86 12.00 -13.42 -11.65
C PRO A 86 10.52 -13.72 -11.36
N SER A 87 10.13 -13.85 -10.09
CA SER A 87 8.72 -13.98 -9.70
C SER A 87 8.01 -12.63 -9.52
N GLY A 88 8.70 -11.52 -9.80
CA GLY A 88 8.23 -10.17 -9.58
C GLY A 88 8.27 -9.73 -8.12
N ARG A 89 8.94 -10.46 -7.23
CA ARG A 89 9.02 -10.11 -5.81
C ARG A 89 10.23 -9.23 -5.52
N CYS A 90 10.02 -8.14 -4.77
CA CYS A 90 11.08 -7.20 -4.43
C CYS A 90 12.19 -7.87 -3.62
N LEU A 91 13.46 -7.66 -4.04
CA LEU A 91 14.62 -8.29 -3.40
C LEU A 91 14.90 -7.78 -1.98
N ALA A 92 14.33 -6.64 -1.60
CA ALA A 92 14.40 -6.14 -0.23
C ALA A 92 13.47 -6.90 0.74
N LEU A 93 12.51 -7.67 0.22
CA LEU A 93 11.57 -8.42 1.04
C LEU A 93 12.19 -9.74 1.50
N ARG A 94 12.10 -10.02 2.80
CA ARG A 94 12.48 -11.29 3.44
C ARG A 94 11.25 -11.95 4.06
N GLY A 95 11.33 -13.25 4.28
CA GLY A 95 10.21 -14.05 4.79
C GLY A 95 9.19 -14.46 3.72
N ARG A 96 8.05 -14.97 4.19
CA ARG A 96 7.01 -15.60 3.36
C ARG A 96 5.75 -14.73 3.36
N LEU A 97 5.29 -14.40 2.15
CA LEU A 97 4.04 -13.66 1.92
C LEU A 97 2.87 -14.31 2.67
N GLY A 98 1.97 -13.49 3.22
CA GLY A 98 0.81 -13.94 4.01
C GLY A 98 1.14 -14.55 5.39
N VAL A 99 2.41 -14.82 5.70
CA VAL A 99 2.81 -15.47 6.97
C VAL A 99 3.59 -14.53 7.86
N ARG A 100 4.79 -14.11 7.44
CA ARG A 100 5.66 -13.16 8.13
C ARG A 100 6.71 -12.68 7.17
N VAL A 101 6.82 -11.37 7.04
CA VAL A 101 7.77 -10.71 6.15
C VAL A 101 8.50 -9.58 6.86
N GLU A 102 9.64 -9.20 6.29
CA GLU A 102 10.40 -8.04 6.71
C GLU A 102 10.94 -7.33 5.46
N CYS A 103 10.77 -6.02 5.38
CA CYS A 103 11.43 -5.20 4.36
C CYS A 103 12.78 -4.73 4.93
N THR A 104 13.89 -5.19 4.37
CA THR A 104 15.24 -4.86 4.88
C THR A 104 15.60 -3.38 4.73
N ILE A 105 14.81 -2.63 3.97
CA ILE A 105 14.97 -1.18 3.76
C ILE A 105 13.80 -0.38 4.34
N TYR A 106 13.00 -0.93 5.26
CA TYR A 106 11.72 -0.35 5.69
C TYR A 106 11.78 1.15 6.04
N LYS A 107 12.85 1.57 6.74
CA LYS A 107 13.09 2.95 7.21
C LYS A 107 13.46 3.93 6.09
N ILE A 108 14.02 3.43 5.00
CA ILE A 108 14.51 4.22 3.85
C ILE A 108 13.80 3.80 2.55
N ARG A 109 12.61 3.20 2.66
CA ARG A 109 11.78 2.81 1.52
C ARG A 109 11.56 4.00 0.61
N PRO A 110 11.65 3.87 -0.72
CA PRO A 110 11.36 4.97 -1.63
C PRO A 110 9.90 5.45 -1.51
N HIS A 111 9.62 6.67 -1.97
CA HIS A 111 8.31 7.31 -1.84
C HIS A 111 7.13 6.44 -2.28
N PRO A 112 7.13 5.77 -3.45
CA PRO A 112 5.98 4.95 -3.85
C PRO A 112 5.70 3.80 -2.87
N CYS A 113 6.74 3.20 -2.28
CA CYS A 113 6.57 2.19 -1.24
C CYS A 113 5.98 2.75 0.07
N ARG A 114 6.25 4.02 0.40
CA ARG A 114 5.68 4.69 1.59
C ARG A 114 4.24 5.16 1.33
N ALA A 115 3.91 5.47 0.09
CA ALA A 115 2.60 5.97 -0.32
C ALA A 115 1.48 4.92 -0.25
N VAL A 116 1.81 3.62 -0.33
CA VAL A 116 0.82 2.54 -0.15
C VAL A 116 0.37 2.50 1.32
N LEU A 117 -0.86 2.92 1.58
CA LEU A 117 -1.44 2.92 2.91
C LEU A 117 -2.12 1.57 3.21
N ALA A 118 -2.05 1.16 4.47
CA ALA A 118 -2.69 -0.08 4.90
C ALA A 118 -4.21 0.02 4.71
N GLY A 119 -4.79 -0.93 3.97
CA GLY A 119 -6.21 -0.94 3.63
C GLY A 119 -6.62 0.02 2.50
N SER A 120 -5.68 0.72 1.86
CA SER A 120 -5.96 1.47 0.62
C SER A 120 -6.35 0.55 -0.53
N GLU A 121 -6.87 1.12 -1.62
CA GLU A 121 -7.21 0.35 -2.82
C GLU A 121 -6.02 -0.44 -3.36
N GLU A 122 -4.83 0.18 -3.40
CA GLU A 122 -3.60 -0.47 -3.85
C GLU A 122 -3.19 -1.62 -2.90
N CYS A 123 -3.37 -1.42 -1.59
CA CYS A 123 -3.14 -2.48 -0.61
C CYS A 123 -4.09 -3.67 -0.81
N LEU A 124 -5.39 -3.40 -0.99
CA LEU A 124 -6.40 -4.44 -1.17
C LEU A 124 -6.23 -5.17 -2.50
N ARG A 125 -5.93 -4.45 -3.58
CA ARG A 125 -5.61 -5.03 -4.89
C ARG A 125 -4.40 -5.95 -4.81
N ALA A 126 -3.30 -5.47 -4.22
CA ALA A 126 -2.10 -6.28 -4.05
C ALA A 126 -2.35 -7.53 -3.20
N ARG A 127 -3.21 -7.44 -2.17
CA ARG A 127 -3.63 -8.61 -1.36
C ARG A 127 -4.44 -9.61 -2.19
N ALA A 128 -5.42 -9.13 -2.94
CA ALA A 128 -6.28 -9.95 -3.78
C ALA A 128 -5.49 -10.73 -4.85
N GLU A 129 -4.55 -10.08 -5.55
CA GLU A 129 -3.69 -10.72 -6.55
C GLU A 129 -2.83 -11.86 -5.98
N ARG A 130 -2.64 -11.90 -4.65
CA ARG A 130 -1.77 -12.86 -3.96
C ARG A 130 -2.57 -13.86 -3.14
N GLY A 131 -3.92 -13.79 -3.18
CA GLY A 131 -4.79 -14.63 -2.38
C GLY A 131 -4.65 -14.39 -0.86
N ILE A 132 -4.25 -13.19 -0.44
CA ILE A 132 -4.04 -12.86 0.97
C ILE A 132 -5.28 -12.15 1.51
N VAL A 133 -6.00 -12.80 2.41
CA VAL A 133 -7.16 -12.22 3.13
C VAL A 133 -6.70 -11.47 4.38
#